data_AF-A0A060BLI1-F1
#
_entry.id   AF-A0A060BLI1-F1
#
_cell.length_a   1.000
_cell.length_b   1.000
_cell.length_c   1.000
_cell.angle_alpha   90.00
_cell.angle_beta   90.00
_cell.angle_gamma   90.00
#
_symmetry.space_group_name_H-M   'P 1'
#
loop_
_entity.id
_entity.type
_entity.pdbx_description
1 polymer ?
#
loop_
_entity_poly.entity_id
_entity_poly.type
_entity_poly.pdbx_seq_one_letter_code
_entity_poly.pdbx_strand_id
1 'polypeptide(L)'
;MVAFCPLFRAHGQYPFREVWNIAPEGHPCYNSILYYTKLRYNLMPYIYSLAGMTHFNDYTIMRPLVMDFADDTRVNNIGDQYLFGPSFMVAPVL
;
A
#
# COMPACT_ATOMS: atom_id res chain seq x y z
N MET A 1 5.94 0.12 -1.71
CA MET A 1 5.39 0.80 -0.52
C MET A 1 4.07 1.53 -0.83
N VAL A 2 4.08 2.65 -1.57
CA VAL A 2 2.91 3.56 -1.67
C VAL A 2 1.64 2.91 -2.26
N ALA A 3 1.77 1.90 -3.14
CA ALA A 3 0.61 1.19 -3.73
C ALA A 3 -0.26 0.43 -2.71
N PHE A 4 0.23 0.19 -1.49
CA PHE A 4 -0.51 -0.46 -0.40
C PHE A 4 -0.76 0.48 0.78
N CYS A 5 -0.72 1.79 0.56
CA CYS A 5 -1.23 2.77 1.52
C CYS A 5 -2.73 3.02 1.27
N PRO A 6 -3.48 3.61 2.24
CA PRO A 6 -4.89 3.94 2.04
C PRO A 6 -5.12 4.83 0.82
N LEU A 7 -4.27 5.85 0.65
CA LEU A 7 -4.25 6.71 -0.53
C LEU A 7 -2.97 6.50 -1.32
N PHE A 8 -3.11 6.22 -2.62
CA PHE A 8 -1.99 6.03 -3.55
C PHE A 8 -1.75 7.33 -4.32
N ARG A 9 -0.68 8.06 -3.98
CA ARG A 9 -0.37 9.37 -4.57
C ARG A 9 1.14 9.60 -4.70
N ALA A 10 1.56 10.06 -5.87
CA ALA A 10 2.90 10.61 -6.10
C ALA A 10 2.83 12.14 -6.13
N HIS A 11 3.72 12.82 -5.41
CA HIS A 11 3.83 14.29 -5.41
C HIS A 11 5.21 14.74 -4.92
N GLY A 12 5.63 15.95 -5.30
CA GLY A 12 6.82 16.61 -4.78
C GLY A 12 7.36 17.71 -5.71
N GLN A 13 8.45 18.36 -5.28
CA GLN A 13 9.19 19.33 -6.09
C GLN A 13 9.94 18.65 -7.25
N TYR A 14 10.51 19.47 -8.14
CA TYR A 14 11.37 19.01 -9.23
C TYR A 14 12.46 18.04 -8.71
N PRO A 15 12.77 16.93 -9.41
CA PRO A 15 12.30 16.52 -10.74
C PRO A 15 10.81 16.12 -10.83
N PHE A 16 10.28 16.06 -12.07
CA PHE A 16 8.92 15.60 -12.36
C PHE A 16 8.67 14.15 -11.89
N ARG A 17 7.41 13.80 -11.58
CA ARG A 17 7.05 12.58 -10.82
C ARG A 17 6.18 11.58 -11.58
N GLU A 18 5.82 11.90 -12.81
CA GLU A 18 5.15 10.97 -13.70
C GLU A 18 6.10 9.81 -14.04
N VAL A 19 5.55 8.62 -14.26
CA VAL A 19 6.35 7.38 -14.36
C VAL A 19 7.39 7.46 -15.49
N TRP A 20 7.02 8.06 -16.63
CA TRP A 20 7.90 8.27 -17.78
C TRP A 20 8.99 9.33 -17.54
N ASN A 21 8.82 10.22 -16.56
CA ASN A 21 9.84 11.18 -16.16
C ASN A 21 10.85 10.56 -15.16
N ILE A 22 10.47 9.49 -14.46
CA ILE A 22 11.33 8.76 -13.52
C ILE A 22 12.25 7.79 -14.27
N ALA A 23 11.71 7.05 -15.24
CA ALA A 23 12.46 6.08 -16.02
C ALA A 23 11.84 5.92 -17.42
N PRO A 24 12.64 5.62 -18.46
CA PRO A 24 12.11 5.37 -19.80
C PRO A 24 11.34 4.04 -19.84
N GLU A 25 10.46 3.91 -20.84
CA GLU A 25 9.74 2.67 -21.10
C GLU A 25 10.71 1.48 -21.28
N GLY A 26 10.34 0.32 -20.74
CA GLY A 26 11.18 -0.88 -20.75
C GLY A 26 12.21 -0.96 -19.62
N HIS A 27 12.53 0.16 -18.94
CA HIS A 27 13.41 0.13 -17.77
C HIS A 27 12.74 -0.65 -16.60
N PRO A 28 13.47 -1.46 -15.82
CA PRO A 28 12.88 -2.24 -14.72
C PRO A 28 12.09 -1.40 -13.71
N CYS A 29 12.55 -0.18 -13.41
CA CYS A 29 11.82 0.76 -12.55
C CYS A 29 10.47 1.18 -13.15
N TYR A 30 10.41 1.51 -14.45
CA TYR A 30 9.18 1.87 -15.15
C TYR A 30 8.17 0.71 -15.09
N ASN A 31 8.63 -0.50 -15.42
CA ASN A 31 7.80 -1.70 -15.42
C ASN A 31 7.27 -2.04 -14.03
N SER A 32 8.09 -1.89 -12.99
CA SER A 32 7.69 -2.08 -11.60
C SER A 32 6.59 -1.09 -11.18
N ILE A 33 6.78 0.22 -11.42
CA ILE A 33 5.79 1.24 -11.08
C ILE A 33 4.48 1.01 -11.85
N LEU A 34 4.56 0.69 -13.14
CA LEU A 34 3.39 0.39 -13.97
C LEU A 34 2.65 -0.85 -13.46
N TYR A 35 3.37 -1.91 -13.11
CA TYR A 35 2.80 -3.14 -12.56
C TYR A 35 2.00 -2.87 -11.27
N TYR A 36 2.60 -2.18 -10.29
CA TYR A 36 1.91 -1.88 -9.03
C TYR A 36 0.73 -0.91 -9.22
N THR A 37 0.84 0.02 -10.18
CA THR A 37 -0.28 0.89 -10.54
C THR A 37 -1.45 0.08 -11.10
N LYS A 38 -1.20 -0.84 -12.04
CA LYS A 38 -2.24 -1.74 -12.57
C LYS A 38 -2.80 -2.67 -11.49
N LEU A 39 -1.95 -3.21 -10.62
CA LEU A 39 -2.37 -4.05 -9.50
C LEU A 39 -3.34 -3.30 -8.57
N ARG A 40 -3.09 -2.02 -8.28
CA ARG A 40 -4.00 -1.19 -7.48
C ARG A 40 -5.40 -1.15 -8.09
N TYR A 41 -5.50 -1.02 -9.41
CA TYR A 41 -6.78 -1.02 -10.11
C TYR A 41 -7.44 -2.41 -10.11
N ASN A 42 -6.67 -3.48 -10.27
CA ASN A 42 -7.18 -4.85 -10.16
C ASN A 42 -7.73 -5.16 -8.75
N LEU A 43 -7.14 -4.54 -7.72
CA LEU A 43 -7.59 -4.66 -6.32
C LEU A 43 -8.70 -3.66 -5.95
N MET A 44 -9.24 -2.87 -6.89
CA MET A 44 -10.27 -1.87 -6.57
C MET A 44 -11.50 -2.42 -5.84
N PRO A 45 -12.04 -3.61 -6.18
CA PRO A 45 -13.14 -4.18 -5.41
C PRO A 45 -12.77 -4.36 -3.93
N TYR A 46 -11.59 -4.91 -3.64
CA TYR A 46 -11.09 -5.08 -2.28
C TYR A 46 -10.89 -3.72 -1.59
N ILE A 47 -10.17 -2.80 -2.22
CA ILE A 47 -9.82 -1.50 -1.65
C ILE A 47 -11.07 -0.65 -1.37
N TYR A 48 -12.03 -0.66 -2.27
CA TYR A 48 -13.25 0.12 -2.12
C TYR A 48 -14.19 -0.48 -1.06
N SER A 49 -14.22 -1.81 -0.93
CA SER A 49 -14.87 -2.46 0.21
C SER A 49 -14.25 -2.01 1.54
N LEU A 50 -12.92 -1.95 1.64
CA LEU A 50 -12.25 -1.43 2.84
C LEU A 50 -12.65 0.02 3.12
N ALA A 51 -12.72 0.87 2.10
CA ALA A 51 -13.19 2.25 2.24
C ALA A 51 -14.63 2.30 2.78
N GLY A 52 -15.54 1.46 2.27
CA GLY A 52 -16.89 1.34 2.81
C GLY A 52 -16.90 0.92 4.30
N MET A 53 -16.06 -0.05 4.67
CA MET A 53 -15.93 -0.52 6.05
C MET A 53 -15.43 0.58 7.00
N THR A 54 -14.67 1.58 6.53
CA THR A 54 -14.27 2.72 7.37
C THR A 54 -15.47 3.52 7.87
N HIS A 55 -16.57 3.55 7.09
CA HIS A 55 -17.78 4.27 7.46
C HIS A 55 -18.81 3.38 8.14
N PHE A 56 -19.03 2.15 7.62
CA PHE A 56 -20.09 1.27 8.14
C PHE A 56 -19.66 0.43 9.34
N ASN A 57 -18.36 0.25 9.58
CA ASN A 57 -17.82 -0.65 10.61
C ASN A 57 -16.68 -0.03 11.42
N ASP A 58 -16.47 1.29 11.32
CA ASP A 58 -15.36 2.01 11.95
C ASP A 58 -13.99 1.35 11.68
N TYR A 59 -13.83 0.77 10.48
CA TYR A 59 -12.68 -0.05 10.15
C TYR A 59 -11.43 0.78 9.84
N THR A 60 -10.26 0.14 9.98
CA THR A 60 -8.96 0.76 9.69
C THR A 60 -8.29 0.04 8.52
N ILE A 61 -7.86 0.79 7.49
CA ILE A 61 -7.31 0.20 6.25
C ILE A 61 -5.85 -0.25 6.42
N MET A 62 -4.99 0.62 6.94
CA MET A 62 -3.58 0.32 7.19
C MET A 62 -3.39 0.06 8.67
N ARG A 63 -3.05 -1.17 9.03
CA ARG A 63 -3.13 -1.66 10.40
C ARG A 63 -1.75 -2.19 10.83
N PRO A 64 -1.20 -1.79 11.99
CA PRO A 64 -0.03 -2.46 12.54
C PRO A 64 -0.41 -3.91 12.90
N LEU A 65 0.57 -4.81 12.87
CA LEU A 65 0.34 -6.24 13.11
C LEU A 65 -0.35 -6.53 14.47
N VAL A 66 -0.08 -5.69 15.49
CA VAL A 66 -0.68 -5.81 16.82
C VAL A 66 -2.21 -5.71 16.83
N MET A 67 -2.83 -5.09 15.81
CA MET A 67 -4.30 -5.01 15.74
C MET A 67 -4.97 -6.36 15.46
N ASP A 68 -4.30 -7.27 14.75
CA ASP A 68 -4.87 -8.55 14.32
C ASP A 68 -4.16 -9.75 14.98
N PHE A 69 -2.94 -9.53 15.49
CA PHE A 69 -2.11 -10.54 16.16
C PHE A 69 -1.76 -10.11 17.60
N ALA A 70 -2.76 -9.62 18.36
CA ALA A 70 -2.57 -9.07 19.70
C ALA A 70 -1.95 -10.07 20.71
N ASP A 71 -2.19 -11.36 20.52
CA ASP A 71 -1.65 -12.42 21.39
C ASP A 71 -0.16 -12.74 21.09
N ASP A 72 0.36 -12.33 19.93
CA ASP A 72 1.76 -12.56 19.56
C ASP A 72 2.63 -11.37 19.96
N THR A 73 3.26 -11.44 21.13
CA THR A 73 4.11 -10.36 21.64
C THR A 73 5.29 -10.00 20.72
N ARG A 74 5.65 -10.86 19.77
CA ARG A 74 6.73 -10.58 18.80
C ARG A 74 6.37 -9.42 17.87
N VAL A 75 5.07 -9.18 17.63
CA VAL A 75 4.62 -8.16 16.68
C VAL A 75 4.58 -6.75 17.29
N ASN A 76 4.71 -6.62 18.62
CA ASN A 76 4.57 -5.35 19.34
C ASN A 76 5.53 -4.27 18.86
N ASN A 77 6.74 -4.66 18.44
CA ASN A 77 7.79 -3.74 18.02
C ASN A 77 8.07 -3.78 16.51
N ILE A 78 7.22 -4.46 15.72
CA ILE A 78 7.36 -4.51 14.26
C ILE A 78 6.73 -3.24 13.68
N GLY A 79 7.58 -2.28 13.30
CA GLY A 79 7.17 -0.99 12.72
C GLY A 79 7.39 -0.88 11.21
N ASP A 80 8.05 -1.86 10.59
CA ASP A 80 8.40 -1.93 9.18
C ASP A 80 7.48 -2.86 8.37
N GLN A 81 6.48 -3.47 9.01
CA GLN A 81 5.49 -4.33 8.38
C GLN A 81 4.09 -3.97 8.87
N TYR A 82 3.10 -4.13 7.99
CA TYR A 82 1.72 -3.78 8.31
C TYR A 82 0.74 -4.59 7.48
N LEU A 83 -0.51 -4.65 7.93
CA LEU A 83 -1.61 -5.21 7.17
C LEU A 83 -2.31 -4.11 6.35
N PHE A 84 -2.62 -4.44 5.10
CA PHE A 84 -3.46 -3.65 4.20
C PHE A 84 -4.81 -4.34 4.05
N GLY A 85 -5.77 -3.93 4.89
CA GLY A 85 -6.99 -4.67 5.16
C GLY A 85 -6.70 -6.05 5.79
N PRO A 86 -7.66 -6.98 5.79
CA PRO A 86 -7.51 -8.27 6.48
C PRO A 86 -6.63 -9.30 5.75
N SER A 87 -6.26 -9.09 4.48
CA SER A 87 -5.70 -10.17 3.65
C SER A 87 -4.26 -9.99 3.17
N PHE A 88 -3.69 -8.78 3.25
CA PHE A 88 -2.35 -8.50 2.74
C PHE A 88 -1.42 -8.05 3.84
N MET A 89 -0.31 -8.77 4.05
CA MET A 89 0.81 -8.32 4.85
C MET A 89 1.86 -7.67 3.95
N VAL A 90 2.21 -6.42 4.23
CA VAL A 90 3.11 -5.60 3.44
C VAL A 90 4.38 -5.34 4.24
N ALA A 91 5.53 -5.68 3.64
CA ALA A 91 6.85 -5.44 4.18
C ALA A 91 7.67 -4.62 3.16
N PRO A 92 7.65 -3.28 3.21
CA PRO A 92 8.45 -2.45 2.31
C PRO A 92 9.96 -2.69 2.49
N VAL A 93 10.70 -2.70 1.38
CA VAL A 93 12.17 -2.63 1.40
C VAL A 93 12.55 -1.16 1.59
N LEU A 94 13.28 -0.86 2.68
CA LEU A 94 13.73 0.48 3.08
C LEU A 94 15.16 0.77 2.60
#